data_AF-A0A8J6RDM0-F1
#
_entry.id   AF-A0A8J6RDM0-F1
#
_cell.length_a   1.000
_cell.length_b   1.000
_cell.length_c   1.000
_cell.angle_alpha   90.00
_cell.angle_beta   90.00
_cell.angle_gamma   90.00
#
_symmetry.space_group_name_H-M   'P 1'
#
loop_
_entity.id
_entity.type
_entity.pdbx_description
1 polymer ?
#
loop_
_entity_poly.entity_id
_entity_poly.type
_entity_poly.pdbx_seq_one_letter_code
_entity_poly.pdbx_strand_id
1 'polypeptide(L)' 'MGKAGAALKQVLETYNISQYSLAAVLDVERNNVYRWANEKRDPSAETVVELVRALKSMNPEAAEVFVKLYLGDEI' A
#
# COMPACT_ATOMS: atom_id res chain seq x y z
N MET A 1 -15.49 -2.52 0.33
CA MET A 1 -14.31 -1.68 0.06
C MET A 1 -13.46 -1.73 1.30
N GLY A 2 -12.32 -2.42 1.24
CA GLY A 2 -11.42 -2.51 2.38
C GLY A 2 -10.57 -1.25 2.47
N LYS A 3 -10.51 -0.66 3.67
CA LYS A 3 -9.82 0.62 3.93
C LYS A 3 -8.36 0.61 3.45
N ALA A 4 -7.69 -0.55 3.48
CA ALA A 4 -6.30 -0.72 3.04
C ALA A 4 -6.12 -0.58 1.52
N GLY A 5 -7.00 -1.19 0.72
CA GLY A 5 -6.89 -1.16 -0.74
C GLY A 5 -7.07 0.24 -1.32
N ALA A 6 -8.06 0.98 -0.80
CA ALA A 6 -8.32 2.37 -1.16
C ALA A 6 -7.14 3.29 -0.76
N ALA A 7 -6.64 3.17 0.47
CA ALA A 7 -5.48 3.92 0.94
C ALA A 7 -4.24 3.64 0.09
N LEU A 8 -3.99 2.37 -0.23
CA LEU A 8 -2.86 1.97 -1.06
C LEU A 8 -2.94 2.60 -2.46
N LYS A 9 -4.11 2.49 -3.11
CA LYS A 9 -4.32 3.07 -4.45
C LYS A 9 -4.03 4.56 -4.45
N GLN A 10 -4.59 5.30 -3.49
CA GLN A 10 -4.41 6.75 -3.39
C GLN A 10 -2.93 7.13 -3.20
N VAL A 11 -2.20 6.42 -2.34
CA VAL A 11 -0.77 6.67 -2.11
C VAL A 11 0.05 6.39 -3.36
N LEU A 12 -0.19 5.29 -4.05
CA LEU A 12 0.52 4.94 -5.29
C LEU A 12 0.33 6.01 -6.37
N GLU A 13 -0.89 6.50 -6.54
CA GLU A 13 -1.20 7.57 -7.50
C GLU A 13 -0.58 8.92 -7.08
N THR A 14 -0.70 9.30 -5.80
CA THR A 14 -0.23 10.59 -5.27
C THR A 14 1.29 10.74 -5.36
N TYR A 15 2.02 9.66 -5.04
CA TYR A 15 3.48 9.67 -5.00
C TYR A 15 4.12 9.08 -6.27
N ASN A 16 3.32 8.84 -7.32
CA ASN A 16 3.74 8.26 -8.60
C ASN A 16 4.53 6.94 -8.43
N ILE A 17 4.12 6.10 -7.47
CA ILE A 17 4.72 4.81 -7.20
C ILE A 17 4.01 3.75 -8.03
N SER A 18 4.75 3.08 -8.91
CA SER A 18 4.15 2.02 -9.72
C SER A 18 3.85 0.76 -8.90
N GLN A 19 2.77 0.06 -9.24
CA GLN A 19 2.47 -1.26 -8.65
C GLN A 19 3.59 -2.28 -8.91
N TYR A 20 4.33 -2.13 -10.02
CA TYR A 20 5.47 -2.98 -10.37
C TYR A 20 6.63 -2.77 -9.40
N SER A 21 7.02 -1.52 -9.15
CA SER A 21 8.11 -1.19 -8.23
C SER A 21 7.77 -1.59 -6.80
N LEU A 22 6.52 -1.38 -6.36
CA LEU A 22 6.09 -1.84 -5.04
C LEU A 22 6.14 -3.38 -4.93
N ALA A 23 5.67 -4.09 -5.96
CA ALA A 23 5.72 -5.56 -5.98
C ALA A 23 7.16 -6.09 -5.91
N ALA A 24 8.10 -5.43 -6.60
CA ALA A 24 9.52 -5.78 -6.57
C ALA A 24 10.14 -5.58 -5.17
N VAL A 25 9.78 -4.51 -4.47
CA VAL A 25 10.29 -4.25 -3.10
C VAL A 25 9.69 -5.21 -2.07
N LEU A 26 8.42 -5.58 -2.24
CA LEU A 26 7.74 -6.56 -1.38
C LEU A 26 8.11 -8.01 -1.66
N ASP A 27 8.84 -8.28 -2.74
CA ASP A 27 9.12 -9.63 -3.25
C ASP A 27 7.84 -10.47 -3.45
N VAL A 28 6.83 -9.85 -4.08
CA VAL A 28 5.55 -10.49 -4.40
C VAL A 28 5.21 -10.36 -5.88
N GLU A 29 4.33 -11.22 -6.37
CA GLU A 29 3.80 -11.06 -7.72
C GLU A 29 3.04 -9.73 -7.87
N ARG A 30 3.27 -9.02 -8.99
CA ARG A 30 2.55 -7.79 -9.33
C ARG A 30 1.03 -7.95 -9.27
N ASN A 31 0.52 -9.14 -9.58
CA ASN A 31 -0.92 -9.44 -9.53
C ASN A 31 -1.49 -9.33 -8.10
N ASN A 32 -0.68 -9.57 -7.06
CA ASN A 32 -1.10 -9.34 -5.67
C ASN A 32 -1.38 -7.86 -5.42
N VAL A 33 -0.41 -6.99 -5.77
CA VAL A 33 -0.54 -5.53 -5.63
C VAL A 33 -1.71 -5.00 -6.45
N TYR A 34 -1.89 -5.50 -7.68
CA TYR A 34 -3.05 -5.15 -8.51
C TYR A 34 -4.38 -5.50 -7.82
N ARG A 35 -4.50 -6.69 -7.23
CA ARG A 35 -5.73 -7.10 -6.52
C ARG A 35 -5.99 -6.23 -5.30
N TRP A 36 -4.97 -5.81 -4.55
CA TRP A 36 -5.13 -4.91 -3.40
C TRP A 36 -5.55 -3.50 -3.84
N ALA A 37 -4.83 -2.89 -4.77
CA ALA A 37 -5.10 -1.52 -5.23
C ALA A 37 -6.42 -1.39 -6.03
N ASN A 38 -6.95 -2.50 -6.57
CA ASN A 38 -8.26 -2.53 -7.25
C ASN A 38 -9.35 -3.17 -6.37
N GLU A 39 -9.10 -3.31 -5.06
CA GLU A 39 -10.07 -3.79 -4.08
C GLU A 39 -10.69 -5.17 -4.41
N LYS A 40 -9.98 -5.98 -5.20
CA LYS A 40 -10.40 -7.36 -5.53
C LYS A 40 -10.13 -8.33 -4.37
N ARG A 41 -9.18 -7.98 -3.50
CA ARG A 41 -8.82 -8.72 -2.29
C ARG A 41 -8.14 -7.74 -1.34
N ASP A 42 -8.41 -7.85 -0.05
CA ASP A 42 -7.67 -7.06 0.94
C ASP A 42 -6.31 -7.70 1.27
N PRO A 43 -5.26 -6.89 1.49
CA PRO A 43 -4.03 -7.39 2.10
C PRO A 43 -4.32 -7.90 3.53
N SER A 44 -3.57 -8.90 3.99
CA SER A 44 -3.65 -9.32 5.40
C SER A 44 -3.07 -8.23 6.31
N ALA A 45 -3.34 -8.30 7.61
CA ALA A 45 -2.74 -7.38 8.59
C ALA A 45 -1.20 -7.44 8.56
N GLU A 46 -0.61 -8.63 8.37
CA GLU A 46 0.83 -8.80 8.17
C GLU A 46 1.31 -8.12 6.88
N THR A 47 0.59 -8.28 5.77
CA THR A 47 0.91 -7.61 4.51
C THR A 47 0.80 -6.08 4.64
N VAL A 48 -0.11 -5.55 5.46
CA VAL A 48 -0.18 -4.10 5.71
C VAL A 48 1.10 -3.59 6.37
N VAL A 49 1.67 -4.34 7.32
CA VAL A 49 2.96 -3.98 7.93
C VAL A 49 4.08 -3.97 6.89
N GLU A 50 4.12 -4.98 6.02
CA GLU A 50 5.10 -5.02 4.93
C GLU A 50 4.90 -3.89 3.90
N LEU A 51 3.65 -3.52 3.60
CA LEU A 51 3.34 -2.36 2.75
C LEU A 51 3.90 -1.07 3.34
N VAL A 52 3.74 -0.84 4.65
CA VAL A 52 4.31 0.33 5.32
C VAL A 52 5.84 0.33 5.19
N ARG A 53 6.48 -0.82 5.42
CA ARG A 53 7.95 -0.96 5.33
C ARG A 53 8.47 -0.71 3.91
N ALA A 54 7.80 -1.29 2.91
CA ALA A 54 8.15 -1.12 1.51
C ALA A 54 7.91 0.32 1.03
N LEU A 55 6.77 0.91 1.37
CA LEU A 55 6.52 2.32 1.06
C LEU A 55 7.58 3.20 1.73
N LYS A 56 7.96 2.93 2.98
CA LYS A 56 8.95 3.74 3.71
C LYS A 56 10.34 3.67 3.08
N SER A 57 10.73 2.53 2.51
CA SER A 57 12.02 2.40 1.81
C SER A 57 12.03 3.09 0.45
N MET A 58 10.87 3.21 -0.20
CA MET A 58 10.72 3.89 -1.50
C MET A 58 10.51 5.40 -1.36
N ASN A 59 9.65 5.80 -0.43
CA ASN A 59 9.30 7.18 -0.10
C ASN A 59 8.74 7.24 1.34
N PRO A 60 9.50 7.78 2.32
CA PRO A 60 9.05 7.87 3.71
C PRO A 60 7.70 8.57 3.90
N GLU A 61 7.43 9.64 3.14
CA GLU A 61 6.18 10.40 3.21
C GLU A 61 4.97 9.58 2.72
N ALA A 62 5.17 8.77 1.67
CA ALA A 62 4.14 7.87 1.15
C ALA A 62 3.70 6.85 2.20
N ALA A 63 4.63 6.36 3.03
CA ALA A 63 4.31 5.45 4.12
C ALA A 63 3.50 6.13 5.23
N GLU A 64 3.86 7.36 5.61
CA GLU A 64 3.13 8.14 6.61
C GLU A 64 1.69 8.43 6.16
N VAL A 65 1.52 8.83 4.90
CA VAL A 65 0.19 9.06 4.32
C VAL A 65 -0.60 7.75 4.25
N PHE A 66 0.01 6.64 3.87
CA PHE A 66 -0.67 5.35 3.85
C PHE A 66 -1.19 4.95 5.25
N VAL A 67 -0.36 5.09 6.29
CA VAL A 67 -0.76 4.82 7.69
C VAL A 67 -1.91 5.73 8.10
N LYS A 68 -1.82 7.03 7.82
CA LYS A 68 -2.88 8.01 8.14
C LYS A 68 -4.19 7.68 7.42
N LEU A 69 -4.15 7.33 6.14
CA LEU A 69 -5.36 6.96 5.38
C LEU A 69 -5.96 5.63 5.86
N TYR A 70 -5.11 4.65 6.20
CA TYR A 70 -5.55 3.32 6.60
C TYR A 70 -6.07 3.28 8.04
N LEU A 71 -5.40 3.92 8.99
CA LEU A 71 -5.82 3.93 10.40
C LEU A 71 -6.76 5.10 10.70
N GLY A 72 -6.67 6.22 9.96
CA GLY A 72 -7.47 7.41 10.21
C GLY A 72 -6.97 8.18 11.44
N ASP A 73 -7.89 8.85 12.13
CA ASP A 73 -7.63 9.61 13.36
C ASP A 73 -7.61 8.72 14.63
N GLU A 74 -7.54 7.40 14.47
CA GLU A 74 -7.49 6.42 15.56
C GLU A 74 -6.09 6.25 16.17
N ILE A 75 -5.15 7.15 15.82
CA ILE A 75 -3.77 7.24 16.34
C ILE A 75 -3.42 8.67 16.72
#